data_AF-A0A7V4JE04-F1
#
_entry.id   AF-A0A7V4JE04-F1
#
_cell.length_a   1.000
_cell.length_b   1.000
_cell.length_c   1.000
_cell.angle_alpha   90.00
_cell.angle_beta   90.00
_cell.angle_gamma   90.00
#
_symmetry.space_group_name_H-M   'P 1'
#
loop_
_entity.id
_entity.type
_entity.pdbx_description
1 polymer ?
#
loop_
_entity_poly.entity_id
_entity_poly.type
_entity_poly.pdbx_seq_one_letter_code
_entity_poly.pdbx_strand_id
1 'polypeptide(L)'
;MPEWASFSGVPWVTLRSETEWMETVAMGWNTLADTDPELIESALGWARTVSRGDHVSLSREESASSDGPYGDGHAAEKIVRILCDKYGRDQGQ
;
A
#
# COMPACT_ATOMS: atom_id res chain seq x y z
N MET A 1 7.43 1.13 -7.23
CA MET A 1 5.99 0.81 -7.31
C MET A 1 5.56 0.18 -6.00
N PRO A 2 5.15 0.98 -4.99
CA PRO A 2 4.80 0.51 -3.64
C PRO A 2 3.43 -0.20 -3.54
N GLU A 3 2.53 0.02 -4.51
CA GLU A 3 1.24 -0.66 -4.60
C GLU A 3 1.37 -2.20 -4.65
N TRP A 4 2.24 -2.75 -5.51
CA TRP A 4 2.43 -4.21 -5.61
C TRP A 4 3.11 -4.84 -4.38
N ALA A 5 3.93 -4.07 -3.67
CA ALA A 5 4.64 -4.57 -2.48
C ALA A 5 3.65 -4.80 -1.31
N SER A 6 2.67 -3.92 -1.15
CA SER A 6 1.58 -4.08 -0.18
C SER A 6 0.77 -5.35 -0.44
N PHE A 7 0.44 -5.65 -1.70
CA PHE A 7 -0.27 -6.88 -2.07
C PHE A 7 0.56 -8.16 -1.85
N SER A 8 1.88 -8.06 -1.98
CA SER A 8 2.79 -9.21 -1.89
C SER A 8 3.13 -9.58 -0.44
N GLY A 9 2.73 -8.77 0.53
CA GLY A 9 3.03 -9.01 1.94
C GLY A 9 4.51 -8.81 2.30
N VAL A 10 5.28 -8.09 1.48
CA VAL A 10 6.72 -7.91 1.68
C VAL A 10 6.98 -6.48 2.17
N PRO A 11 7.54 -6.27 3.38
CA PRO A 11 7.89 -4.94 3.85
C PRO A 11 9.04 -4.35 3.04
N TRP A 12 9.07 -3.03 2.87
CA TRP A 12 10.14 -2.35 2.11
C TRP A 12 10.66 -1.08 2.79
N VAL A 13 11.84 -0.65 2.36
CA VAL A 13 12.53 0.54 2.83
C VAL A 13 12.57 1.57 1.70
N THR A 14 12.13 2.79 1.98
CA THR A 14 12.14 3.92 1.06
C THR A 14 13.38 4.78 1.30
N LEU A 15 14.29 4.84 0.31
CA LEU A 15 15.51 5.66 0.34
C LEU A 15 15.23 7.11 -0.11
N ARG A 16 14.21 7.72 0.50
CA ARG A 16 13.82 9.11 0.32
C ARG A 16 13.34 9.64 1.66
N SER A 17 13.46 10.95 1.86
CA SER A 17 12.91 11.66 3.03
C SER A 17 11.38 11.75 3.04
N GLU A 18 10.72 11.63 1.89
CA GLU A 18 9.27 11.80 1.74
C GLU A 18 8.64 10.74 0.83
N THR A 19 7.39 10.36 1.14
CA THR A 19 6.54 9.46 0.35
C THR A 19 5.13 10.01 0.20
N GLU A 20 4.52 9.81 -0.97
CA GLU A 20 3.08 10.09 -1.20
C GLU A 20 2.16 9.00 -0.61
N TRP A 21 2.75 7.93 -0.05
CA TRP A 21 2.05 6.73 0.43
C TRP A 21 2.15 6.61 1.96
N MET A 22 1.74 7.65 2.69
CA MET A 22 1.88 7.74 4.14
C MET A 22 1.10 6.64 4.88
N GLU A 23 0.02 6.15 4.28
CA GLU A 23 -0.80 5.05 4.79
C GLU A 23 0.02 3.75 4.93
N THR A 24 0.92 3.48 3.98
CA THR A 24 1.80 2.28 4.04
C THR A 24 2.81 2.35 5.18
N VAL A 25 3.24 3.57 5.53
CA VAL A 25 4.13 3.81 6.68
C VAL A 25 3.35 3.63 7.98
N ALA A 26 2.14 4.19 8.05
CA ALA A 26 1.26 4.06 9.21
C ALA A 26 0.84 2.61 9.47
N MET A 27 0.62 1.83 8.41
CA MET A 27 0.25 0.41 8.49
C MET A 27 1.46 -0.52 8.72
N GLY A 28 2.69 0.01 8.83
CA GLY A 28 3.88 -0.79 9.09
C GLY A 28 4.34 -1.65 7.91
N TRP A 29 3.94 -1.32 6.69
CA TRP A 29 4.43 -1.97 5.46
C TRP A 29 5.69 -1.29 4.90
N ASN A 30 5.90 -0.02 5.24
CA ASN A 30 6.97 0.81 4.70
C ASN A 30 7.68 1.59 5.81
N THR A 31 8.97 1.83 5.65
CA THR A 31 9.74 2.78 6.47
C THR A 31 10.64 3.65 5.60
N LEU A 32 10.88 4.91 6.01
CA LEU A 32 11.72 5.86 5.29
C LEU A 32 13.09 5.92 5.96
N ALA A 33 14.15 5.74 5.18
CA ALA A 33 15.53 5.79 5.67
C ALA A 33 16.36 6.88 4.98
N ASP A 34 15.81 7.54 3.95
CA ASP A 34 16.52 8.52 3.12
C ASP A 34 17.88 7.95 2.64
N THR A 35 18.95 8.74 2.68
CA THR A 35 20.32 8.30 2.39
C THR A 35 21.20 8.16 3.63
N ASP A 36 20.61 8.11 4.84
CA ASP A 36 21.36 8.00 6.09
C ASP A 36 21.75 6.52 6.34
N PRO A 37 23.06 6.18 6.38
CA PRO A 37 23.51 4.81 6.57
C PRO A 37 23.01 4.15 7.87
N GLU A 38 22.88 4.91 8.96
CA GLU A 38 22.41 4.37 10.25
C GLU A 38 20.91 4.08 10.19
N LEU A 39 20.13 4.96 9.56
CA LEU A 39 18.70 4.73 9.35
C LEU A 39 18.46 3.56 8.40
N ILE A 40 19.29 3.40 7.38
CA ILE A 40 19.21 2.26 6.45
C ILE A 40 19.48 0.96 7.19
N GLU A 41 20.51 0.89 8.05
CA GLU A 41 20.81 -0.30 8.83
C GLU A 41 19.66 -0.67 9.77
N SER A 42 19.14 0.32 10.50
CA SER A 42 17.98 0.14 11.38
C SER A 42 16.74 -0.34 10.61
N ALA A 43 16.46 0.28 9.46
CA ALA A 43 15.34 -0.08 8.59
C ALA A 43 15.48 -1.51 8.01
N LEU A 44 16.68 -1.94 7.66
CA LEU A 44 16.94 -3.32 7.22
C LEU A 44 16.75 -4.33 8.37
N GLY A 45 17.16 -3.96 9.59
CA GLY A 45 16.89 -4.76 10.79
C GLY A 45 15.39 -4.94 11.04
N TRP A 46 14.63 -3.84 10.95
CA TRP A 46 13.17 -3.85 11.03
C TRP A 46 12.53 -4.75 9.96
N ALA A 47 12.91 -4.59 8.68
CA ALA A 47 12.32 -5.34 7.58
C ALA A 47 12.53 -6.86 7.74
N ARG A 48 13.68 -7.28 8.29
CA ARG A 48 13.96 -8.69 8.61
C ARG A 48 13.08 -9.22 9.72
N THR A 49 12.87 -8.45 10.78
CA THR A 49 12.01 -8.83 11.91
C THR A 49 10.54 -8.97 11.46
N VAL A 50 10.05 -8.00 10.68
CA VAL A 50 8.68 -8.02 10.14
C VAL A 50 8.48 -9.19 9.17
N SER A 51 9.46 -9.45 8.30
CA SER A 51 9.38 -10.57 7.33
C SER A 51 9.38 -11.96 7.99
N ARG A 52 9.89 -12.07 9.23
CA ARG A 52 9.90 -13.34 9.99
C ARG A 52 8.62 -13.58 10.80
N GLY A 53 7.74 -12.58 10.89
CA GLY A 53 6.54 -12.65 11.72
C GLY A 53 6.83 -12.54 13.22
N ASP A 54 8.05 -12.14 13.61
CA ASP A 54 8.51 -12.11 15.01
C ASP A 54 8.03 -10.86 15.76
N HIS A 55 7.64 -9.80 15.05
CA HIS A 55 7.13 -8.58 15.66
C HIS A 55 6.21 -7.85 14.69
N VAL A 56 5.11 -7.32 15.23
CA VAL A 56 3.97 -6.69 14.55
C VAL A 56 3.07 -7.70 13.83
N SER A 57 1.90 -7.92 14.43
CA SER A 57 0.68 -8.16 13.67
C SER A 57 0.57 -7.04 12.66
N LEU A 58 1.17 -7.20 11.47
CA LEU A 58 0.87 -6.37 10.32
C LEU A 58 -0.63 -6.45 10.22
N SER A 59 -1.31 -5.35 10.52
CA SER A 59 -2.71 -5.35 10.92
C SER A 59 -3.56 -5.69 9.70
N ARG A 60 -3.59 -6.97 9.37
CA ARG A 60 -4.57 -7.60 8.50
C ARG A 60 -5.98 -7.34 9.04
N GLU A 61 -6.08 -7.05 10.33
CA GLU A 61 -7.30 -6.76 11.09
C GLU A 61 -7.68 -5.26 11.07
N GLU A 62 -6.75 -4.30 11.00
CA GLU A 62 -7.09 -2.86 10.85
C GLU A 62 -7.24 -2.42 9.40
N SER A 63 -6.80 -3.26 8.46
CA SER A 63 -7.19 -3.17 7.04
C SER A 63 -8.64 -3.63 6.83
N ALA A 64 -9.59 -3.25 7.71
CA ALA A 64 -10.97 -3.75 7.79
C ALA A 64 -11.89 -3.24 6.66
N SER A 65 -11.35 -3.10 5.45
CA SER A 65 -12.06 -3.31 4.20
C SER A 65 -11.39 -4.53 3.58
N SER A 66 -12.12 -5.55 3.13
CA SER A 66 -11.55 -6.80 2.56
C SER A 66 -10.51 -6.62 1.43
N ASP A 67 -10.27 -5.38 1.04
CA ASP A 67 -9.66 -4.90 -0.18
C ASP A 67 -8.37 -4.08 0.10
N GLY A 68 -7.98 -3.84 1.37
CA GLY A 68 -6.82 -3.00 1.70
C GLY A 68 -6.97 -1.52 1.26
N PRO A 69 -5.95 -0.67 1.48
CA PRO A 69 -6.05 0.76 1.15
C PRO A 69 -6.14 1.05 -0.36
N TYR A 70 -5.68 0.13 -1.21
CA TYR A 70 -5.64 0.31 -2.67
C TYR A 70 -6.74 -0.46 -3.43
N GLY A 71 -7.62 -1.16 -2.71
CA GLY A 71 -8.75 -1.85 -3.30
C GLY A 71 -8.49 -3.31 -3.69
N ASP A 72 -9.55 -3.97 -4.11
CA ASP A 72 -9.64 -5.40 -4.44
C ASP A 72 -9.08 -5.80 -5.82
N GLY A 73 -8.42 -4.87 -6.51
CA GLY A 73 -7.99 -5.07 -7.90
C GLY A 73 -9.11 -4.97 -8.95
N HIS A 74 -10.36 -4.65 -8.58
CA HIS A 74 -11.49 -4.50 -9.52
C HIS A 74 -11.79 -3.02 -9.83
N ALA A 75 -10.75 -2.18 -9.84
CA ALA A 75 -10.90 -0.75 -10.10
C ALA A 75 -11.43 -0.48 -11.52
N ALA A 76 -11.02 -1.28 -12.51
CA ALA A 76 -11.42 -1.12 -13.91
C ALA A 76 -12.93 -1.28 -14.10
N GLU A 77 -13.53 -2.33 -13.54
CA GLU A 77 -14.96 -2.61 -13.60
C GLU A 77 -15.78 -1.52 -12.92
N LYS A 78 -15.31 -1.06 -11.74
CA LYS A 78 -15.93 0.05 -11.00
C LYS A 78 -15.91 1.34 -11.83
N ILE A 79 -14.79 1.66 -12.48
CA ILE A 79 -14.65 2.85 -13.33
C ILE A 79 -15.56 2.77 -14.56
N VAL A 80 -15.57 1.64 -15.27
CA VAL A 80 -16.44 1.46 -16.46
C VAL A 80 -17.91 1.63 -16.08
N ARG A 81 -18.35 1.02 -14.97
CA ARG A 81 -19.73 1.18 -14.48
C ARG A 81 -20.08 2.64 -14.22
N ILE A 82 -19.21 3.38 -13.52
CA ILE A 82 -19.46 4.81 -13.23
C ILE A 82 -19.56 5.63 -14.52
N LEU A 83 -18.69 5.38 -15.50
CA LEU A 83 -18.72 6.09 -16.79
C LEU A 83 -19.99 5.77 -17.58
N CYS A 84 -20.41 4.50 -17.63
CA CYS A 84 -21.66 4.08 -18.26
C CYS A 84 -22.88 4.69 -17.54
N ASP A 85 -22.91 4.71 -16.22
CA ASP A 85 -24.03 5.28 -15.46
C ASP A 85 -24.13 6.80 -15.63
N LYS A 86 -22.98 7.48 -15.71
CA LYS A 86 -22.91 8.95 -15.80
C LYS A 86 -23.12 9.49 -17.22
N TYR A 87 -22.67 8.75 -18.24
CA TYR A 87 -22.66 9.22 -19.64
C TYR A 87 -23.45 8.32 -20.61
N GLY A 88 -23.93 7.16 -20.17
CA GLY A 88 -24.71 6.23 -20.99
C GLY A 88 -26.18 6.61 -21.20
N ARG A 89 -26.61 7.80 -20.76
CA ARG A 89 -27.97 8.33 -20.96
C ARG A 89 -28.08 9.39 -22.07
N ASP A 90 -27.21 9.35 -23.07
CA ASP A 90 -27.26 10.28 -24.21
C ASP A 90 -27.19 9.58 -25.59
N GLN A 91 -27.82 8.41 -25.69
CA GLN A 91 -28.07 7.72 -26.96
C GLN A 91 -29.58 7.39 -27.05
N GLY A 92 -30.40 8.42 -27.27
CA GLY A 92 -31.81 8.23 -27.64
C GLY A 92 -32.76 9.35 -27.22
N GLN A 93 -32.78 10.44 -27.98
CA GLN A 93 -33.98 11.22 -28.26
C GLN A 93 -33.90 11.79 -29.68
#